data_AF-G3ANK0-F1
#
_entry.id   AF-G3ANK0-F1
#
_cell.length_a   1.000
_cell.length_b   1.000
_cell.length_c   1.000
_cell.angle_alpha   90.00
_cell.angle_beta   90.00
_cell.angle_gamma   90.00
#
_symmetry.space_group_name_H-M   'P 1'
#
loop_
_entity.id
_entity.type
_entity.pdbx_description
1 polymer ?
#
loop_
_entity_poly.entity_id
_entity_poly.type
_entity_poly.pdbx_seq_one_letter_code
_entity_poly.pdbx_strand_id
1 'polypeptide(L)'
;MTRYQTTPAFKELIESASNIPSSLKSRLLHSDSLVTHTDLIEFYKTCKPTDTLLDLIKLTKLDIPNKNISPNKPKTKEYLALMERLRLEEKEREYKRLITPSPEYETLYDNTLMGDEEQMSVAQMHKELKHQLTTIVNILISVGSVAYAIWYWTESSWGLPVSYRLLLSIFFGLLVLIAEVVVYMGYLNKIEDARVRERKKKEVKKVIRTVDLKKE
;
A
#
# COMPACT_ATOMS: atom_id res chain seq x y z
N MET A 1 17.05 8.06 38.46
CA MET A 1 16.16 8.80 39.38
C MET A 1 15.30 9.74 38.55
N THR A 2 13.98 9.75 38.74
CA THR A 2 13.07 10.66 38.05
C THR A 2 13.37 12.09 38.48
N ARG A 3 13.38 12.99 37.50
CA ARG A 3 13.80 14.39 37.63
C ARG A 3 12.70 15.27 37.07
N TYR A 4 12.34 16.31 37.81
CA TYR A 4 11.24 17.21 37.45
C TYR A 4 11.76 18.63 37.26
N GLN A 5 11.30 19.28 36.20
CA GLN A 5 11.51 20.71 35.95
C GLN A 5 10.48 21.52 36.74
N THR A 6 10.93 22.64 37.29
CA THR A 6 10.07 23.58 38.02
C THR A 6 9.26 24.41 37.02
N THR A 7 7.93 24.38 37.16
CA THR A 7 7.02 25.23 36.37
C THR A 7 6.72 26.53 37.14
N PRO A 8 6.28 27.61 36.47
CA PRO A 8 5.90 28.85 37.15
C PRO A 8 4.78 28.63 38.17
N ALA A 9 3.76 27.83 37.85
CA ALA A 9 2.67 27.50 38.76
C ALA A 9 3.14 26.75 40.03
N PHE A 10 4.13 25.87 39.89
CA PHE A 10 4.74 25.20 41.04
C PHE A 10 5.54 26.15 41.93
N LYS A 11 6.20 27.17 41.35
CA LYS A 11 6.90 28.21 42.11
C LYS A 11 5.94 29.09 42.92
N GLU A 12 4.82 29.49 42.32
CA GLU A 12 3.76 30.24 43.02
C GLU A 12 3.14 29.45 44.19
N LEU A 13 3.02 28.12 44.05
CA LEU A 13 2.59 27.25 45.14
C LEU A 13 3.63 27.10 46.26
N ILE A 14 4.92 27.12 45.93
CA ILE A 14 6.00 27.15 46.92
C ILE A 14 6.00 28.50 47.66
N GLU A 15 5.65 29.59 47.00
CA GLU A 15 5.63 30.93 47.61
C GLU A 15 4.39 31.16 48.50
N SER A 16 3.24 30.58 48.15
CA SER A 16 2.00 30.66 48.93
C SER A 16 1.92 29.68 50.11
N ALA A 17 2.73 28.62 50.13
CA ALA A 17 2.80 27.67 51.24
C ALA A 17 3.60 28.24 52.44
N SER A 18 2.92 28.49 53.55
CA SER A 18 3.45 29.20 54.73
C SER A 18 4.35 28.38 55.67
N ASN A 19 4.44 27.06 55.50
CA ASN A 19 5.12 26.14 56.44
C ASN A 19 6.31 25.38 55.82
N ILE A 20 7.05 25.99 54.91
CA ILE A 20 8.20 25.33 54.28
C ILE A 20 9.47 25.55 55.12
N PRO A 21 10.19 24.49 55.54
CA PRO A 21 11.49 24.66 56.18
C PRO A 21 12.48 25.30 55.19
N SER A 22 13.24 26.30 55.65
CA SER A 22 14.12 27.14 54.82
C SER A 22 15.11 26.34 53.96
N SER A 23 15.50 25.14 54.41
CA SER A 23 16.37 24.20 53.70
C SER A 23 15.70 23.49 52.52
N LEU A 24 14.39 23.26 52.54
CA LEU A 24 13.64 22.70 51.42
C LEU A 24 13.34 23.76 50.37
N LYS A 25 13.00 24.98 50.82
CA LYS A 25 12.72 26.11 49.94
C LYS A 25 13.91 26.44 49.04
N SER A 26 15.14 26.41 49.58
CA SER A 26 16.34 26.63 48.78
C SER A 26 16.59 25.51 47.76
N ARG A 27 16.41 24.24 48.14
CA ARG A 27 16.56 23.08 47.24
C ARG A 27 15.55 23.06 46.08
N LEU A 28 14.34 23.55 46.30
CA LEU A 28 13.27 23.60 45.28
C LEU A 28 13.37 24.84 44.36
N LEU A 29 13.99 25.93 44.82
CA LEU A 29 14.10 27.20 44.08
C LEU A 29 15.45 27.41 43.40
N HIS A 30 16.45 26.55 43.61
CA HIS A 30 17.70 26.62 42.85
C HIS A 30 17.41 26.49 41.35
N SER A 31 17.71 27.55 40.61
CA SER A 31 17.22 27.82 39.26
C SER A 31 17.62 26.77 38.20
N ASP A 32 18.62 25.93 38.49
CA ASP A 32 19.16 24.92 37.58
C ASP A 32 19.01 23.47 38.06
N SER A 33 18.48 23.24 39.27
CA SER A 33 18.39 21.87 39.80
C SER A 33 17.06 21.22 39.45
N LEU A 34 17.13 20.13 38.71
CA LEU A 34 16.04 19.20 38.52
C LEU A 34 15.59 18.66 39.89
N VAL A 35 14.33 18.88 40.24
CA VAL A 35 13.75 18.46 41.52
C VAL A 35 13.64 16.94 41.54
N THR A 36 14.05 16.30 42.63
CA THR A 36 13.94 14.86 42.77
C THR A 36 12.57 14.45 43.29
N HIS A 37 12.15 13.22 42.98
CA HIS A 37 10.88 12.66 43.47
C HIS A 37 10.79 12.63 45.01
N THR A 38 11.92 12.41 45.69
CA THR A 38 11.99 12.39 47.15
C THR A 38 11.71 13.75 47.76
N ASP A 39 12.19 14.83 47.14
CA ASP A 39 11.95 16.20 47.61
C ASP A 39 10.47 16.60 47.47
N LEU A 40 9.80 16.15 46.40
CA LEU A 40 8.36 16.38 46.20
C LEU A 40 7.50 15.65 47.23
N ILE A 41 7.88 14.43 47.60
CA ILE A 41 7.20 13.67 48.65
C ILE A 41 7.38 14.35 50.02
N GLU A 42 8.60 14.80 50.32
CA GLU A 42 8.89 15.52 51.57
C GLU A 42 8.09 16.82 51.64
N PHE A 43 8.02 17.57 50.54
CA PHE A 43 7.22 18.78 50.43
C PHE A 43 5.71 18.52 50.62
N TYR A 44 5.17 17.48 50.00
CA TYR A 44 3.75 17.12 50.18
C TYR A 44 3.41 16.74 51.62
N LYS A 45 4.29 15.97 52.29
CA LYS A 45 4.07 15.57 53.69
C LYS A 45 4.07 16.76 54.65
N THR A 46 4.92 17.76 54.41
CA THR A 46 5.07 18.91 55.29
C THR A 46 4.01 19.98 55.05
N CYS A 47 3.66 20.25 53.79
CA CYS A 47 2.82 21.40 53.45
C CYS A 47 1.39 21.06 53.02
N LYS A 48 1.11 19.82 52.57
CA LYS A 48 -0.18 19.38 51.98
C LYS A 48 -0.89 20.48 51.16
N PRO A 49 -0.24 21.04 50.13
CA PRO A 49 -0.79 22.17 49.38
C PRO A 49 -1.93 21.79 48.44
N THR A 50 -2.13 20.50 48.16
CA THR A 50 -3.15 19.96 47.25
C THR A 50 -3.83 18.74 47.88
N ASP A 51 -5.06 18.44 47.45
CA ASP A 51 -5.83 17.28 47.94
C ASP A 51 -5.16 15.94 47.64
N THR A 52 -4.43 15.88 46.52
CA THR A 52 -3.66 14.70 46.14
C THR A 52 -2.24 15.06 45.69
N LEU A 53 -1.29 14.16 45.95
CA LEU A 53 0.09 14.26 45.46
C LEU A 53 0.16 14.21 43.93
N LEU A 54 -0.82 13.59 43.27
CA LEU A 54 -0.90 13.56 41.81
C LEU A 54 -1.12 14.95 41.23
N ASP A 55 -1.96 15.77 41.86
CA ASP A 55 -2.20 17.14 41.39
C ASP A 55 -0.97 18.02 41.55
N LEU A 56 -0.16 17.77 42.58
CA LEU A 56 1.16 18.38 42.73
C LEU A 56 2.12 17.95 41.60
N ILE A 57 2.17 16.65 41.28
CA ILE A 57 3.04 16.14 40.20
C ILE A 57 2.60 16.68 38.84
N LYS A 58 1.30 16.81 38.56
CA LYS A 58 0.79 17.40 37.30
C LYS A 58 1.29 18.83 37.08
N LEU A 59 1.51 19.57 38.17
CA LEU A 59 2.06 20.92 38.10
C LEU A 59 3.57 20.91 37.84
N THR A 60 4.25 19.79 38.04
CA THR A 60 5.67 19.63 37.68
C THR A 60 5.83 19.02 36.28
N LYS A 61 6.89 19.40 35.56
CA LYS A 61 7.15 18.84 34.23
C LYS A 61 8.23 17.77 34.32
N LEU A 62 7.92 16.54 33.93
CA LEU A 62 8.90 15.45 33.93
C LEU A 62 10.02 15.72 32.91
N ASP A 63 11.27 15.68 33.36
CA ASP A 63 12.44 15.75 32.48
C ASP A 63 12.76 14.35 31.94
N ILE A 64 12.47 14.15 30.66
CA ILE A 64 12.81 12.91 29.95
C ILE A 64 14.07 13.21 29.13
N PRO A 65 15.26 12.77 29.56
CA PRO A 65 16.47 12.99 28.79
C PRO A 65 16.32 12.32 27.42
N ASN A 66 16.48 13.09 26.36
CA ASN A 66 16.38 12.56 25.00
C ASN A 66 17.63 11.71 24.70
N LYS A 67 17.51 10.40 24.97
CA LYS A 67 18.56 9.40 24.74
C LYS A 67 18.93 9.26 23.25
N ASN A 68 18.11 9.78 22.34
CA ASN A 68 18.32 9.68 20.89
C ASN A 68 19.21 10.81 20.34
N ILE A 69 19.67 11.76 21.15
CA ILE A 69 20.64 12.77 20.73
C ILE A 69 22.05 12.13 20.73
N SER A 70 22.33 11.32 19.72
CA SER A 70 23.71 10.96 19.39
C SER A 70 24.35 12.14 18.64
N PRO A 71 25.63 12.46 18.89
CA PRO A 71 26.34 13.43 18.06
C PRO A 71 26.25 12.96 16.61
N ASN A 72 25.87 13.87 15.71
CA ASN A 72 25.63 13.57 14.29
C ASN A 72 26.94 13.05 13.68
N LYS A 73 27.10 11.72 13.64
CA LYS A 73 28.28 11.09 13.05
C LYS A 73 28.28 11.44 11.56
N PRO A 74 29.39 11.92 10.99
CA PRO A 74 29.45 12.19 9.56
C PRO A 74 29.11 10.91 8.80
N LYS A 75 28.17 11.02 7.86
CA LYS A 75 27.71 9.88 7.04
C LYS A 75 28.89 9.32 6.24
N THR A 76 29.05 8.00 6.22
CA THR A 76 30.08 7.34 5.42
C THR A 76 29.82 7.54 3.93
N LYS A 77 30.88 7.54 3.11
CA LYS A 77 30.76 7.70 1.66
C LYS A 77 29.90 6.60 1.02
N GLU A 78 30.05 5.36 1.50
CA GLU A 78 29.24 4.21 1.07
C GLU A 78 27.75 4.41 1.36
N TYR A 79 27.41 4.95 2.53
CA TYR A 79 26.02 5.25 2.88
C TYR A 79 25.43 6.32 1.97
N LEU A 80 26.20 7.35 1.60
CA LEU A 80 25.74 8.38 0.67
C LEU A 80 25.47 7.81 -0.74
N ALA A 81 26.36 6.95 -1.24
CA ALA A 81 26.17 6.26 -2.52
C ALA A 81 24.93 5.35 -2.49
N LEU A 82 24.70 4.62 -1.40
CA LEU A 82 23.48 3.82 -1.22
C LEU A 82 22.22 4.69 -1.23
N MET A 83 22.25 5.83 -0.53
CA MET A 83 21.13 6.77 -0.49
C MET A 83 20.84 7.43 -1.84
N GLU A 84 21.86 7.61 -2.68
CA GLU A 84 21.67 8.09 -4.05
C GLU A 84 20.98 7.03 -4.91
N ARG A 85 21.44 5.77 -4.82
CA ARG A 85 20.80 4.63 -5.49
C ARG A 85 19.33 4.48 -5.10
N LEU A 86 19.02 4.51 -3.81
CA LEU A 86 17.64 4.38 -3.32
C LEU A 86 16.74 5.51 -3.83
N ARG A 87 17.25 6.75 -3.93
CA ARG A 87 16.49 7.87 -4.51
C ARG A 87 16.22 7.70 -5.99
N LEU A 88 17.16 7.12 -6.75
CA LEU A 88 16.95 6.83 -8.16
C LEU A 88 15.87 5.77 -8.33
N GLU A 89 15.93 4.69 -7.54
CA GLU A 89 14.93 3.63 -7.54
C GLU A 89 13.53 4.14 -7.19
N GLU A 90 13.42 5.03 -6.20
CA GLU A 90 12.16 5.66 -5.82
C GLU A 90 11.60 6.55 -6.93
N LYS A 91 12.44 7.37 -7.57
CA LYS A 91 12.05 8.17 -8.75
C LYS A 91 11.58 7.30 -9.92
N GLU A 92 12.23 6.17 -10.15
CA GLU A 92 11.79 5.22 -11.19
C GLU A 92 10.43 4.61 -10.86
N ARG A 93 10.17 4.28 -9.60
CA ARG A 93 8.84 3.81 -9.14
C ARG A 93 7.77 4.87 -9.34
N GLU A 94 8.04 6.12 -8.96
CA GLU A 94 7.11 7.23 -9.18
C GLU A 94 6.83 7.43 -10.68
N TYR A 95 7.87 7.40 -11.51
CA TYR A 95 7.71 7.50 -12.97
C TYR A 95 6.85 6.35 -13.51
N LYS A 96 7.10 5.11 -13.09
CA LYS A 96 6.30 3.93 -13.46
C LYS A 96 4.82 4.09 -13.10
N ARG A 97 4.52 4.70 -11.96
CA ARG A 97 3.14 4.99 -11.53
C ARG A 97 2.46 6.02 -12.41
N LEU A 98 3.19 7.02 -12.92
CA LEU A 98 2.64 8.05 -13.81
C LEU A 98 2.41 7.55 -15.24
N ILE A 99 3.26 6.64 -15.74
CA ILE A 99 3.11 6.07 -17.09
C ILE A 99 2.09 4.93 -17.16
N THR A 100 1.86 4.22 -16.06
CA THR A 100 0.95 3.08 -16.01
C THR A 100 -0.42 3.58 -15.56
N PRO A 101 -1.48 3.47 -16.37
CA PRO A 101 -2.82 3.79 -15.90
C PRO A 101 -3.19 2.82 -14.77
N SER A 102 -3.17 3.30 -13.52
CA SER A 102 -3.50 2.49 -12.35
C SER A 102 -5.00 2.16 -12.34
N PRO A 103 -5.40 0.94 -11.93
CA PRO A 103 -6.80 0.65 -11.65
C PRO A 103 -7.31 1.57 -10.52
N GLU A 104 -8.60 1.89 -10.56
CA GLU A 104 -9.30 2.87 -9.69
C GLU A 104 -9.27 2.54 -8.18
N TYR A 105 -8.69 1.40 -7.79
CA TYR A 105 -8.54 0.97 -6.40
C TYR A 105 -7.11 0.47 -6.13
N GLU A 106 -6.40 1.15 -5.22
CA GLU A 106 -5.14 0.64 -4.65
C GLU A 106 -5.47 -0.11 -3.36
N THR A 107 -5.13 -1.40 -3.29
CA THR A 107 -5.20 -2.17 -2.03
C THR A 107 -3.81 -2.25 -1.41
N LEU A 108 -3.72 -2.19 -0.08
CA LEU A 108 -2.45 -2.24 0.67
C LEU A 108 -1.59 -3.50 0.37
N TYR A 109 -2.17 -4.53 -0.21
CA TYR A 109 -1.48 -5.78 -0.57
C TYR A 109 -0.82 -5.74 -1.95
N ASP A 110 -1.17 -4.76 -2.80
CA ASP A 110 -0.64 -4.66 -4.16
C ASP A 110 0.85 -4.26 -4.15
N ASN A 111 1.25 -3.43 -3.18
CA ASN A 111 2.62 -2.89 -3.11
C ASN A 111 3.66 -3.89 -2.54
N THR A 112 3.23 -4.91 -1.78
CA THR A 112 4.14 -5.89 -1.14
C THR A 112 4.56 -7.03 -2.08
N LEU A 113 3.78 -7.28 -3.14
CA LEU A 113 4.14 -8.23 -4.19
C LEU A 113 5.01 -7.58 -5.29
N MET A 114 5.18 -6.26 -5.27
CA MET A 114 5.97 -5.47 -6.23
C MET A 114 7.46 -5.37 -5.83
N GLY A 115 8.03 -6.48 -5.35
CA GLY A 115 9.43 -6.59 -4.92
C GLY A 115 10.35 -7.31 -5.89
N ASP A 116 9.86 -7.78 -7.04
CA ASP A 116 10.66 -8.60 -7.96
C ASP A 116 10.42 -8.19 -9.42
N GLU A 117 11.51 -8.19 -10.20
CA GLU A 117 11.74 -7.44 -11.43
C GLU A 117 10.91 -7.86 -12.68
N GLU A 118 9.76 -8.53 -12.55
CA GLU A 118 9.03 -9.14 -13.70
C GLU A 118 7.60 -8.60 -13.97
N GLN A 119 7.22 -7.46 -13.38
CA GLN A 119 5.82 -7.00 -13.42
C GLN A 119 5.46 -5.97 -14.51
N MET A 120 6.07 -6.05 -15.70
CA MET A 120 5.40 -5.54 -16.90
C MET A 120 4.23 -6.44 -17.34
N SER A 121 4.09 -7.64 -16.77
CA SER A 121 3.21 -8.67 -17.27
C SER A 121 1.97 -8.93 -16.41
N VAL A 122 2.00 -8.81 -15.08
CA VAL A 122 0.97 -9.42 -14.21
C VAL A 122 -0.42 -8.79 -14.35
N ALA A 123 -0.56 -7.45 -14.36
CA ALA A 123 -1.87 -6.80 -14.50
C ALA A 123 -2.48 -6.96 -15.91
N GLN A 124 -1.64 -6.91 -16.96
CA GLN A 124 -2.06 -7.19 -18.33
C GLN A 124 -2.41 -8.68 -18.49
N MET A 125 -1.60 -9.57 -17.94
CA MET A 125 -1.82 -11.01 -17.90
C MET A 125 -3.11 -11.34 -17.18
N HIS A 126 -3.44 -10.72 -16.04
CA HIS A 126 -4.73 -10.94 -15.40
C HIS A 126 -5.92 -10.46 -16.25
N LYS A 127 -5.78 -9.34 -16.98
CA LYS A 127 -6.83 -8.86 -17.90
C LYS A 127 -7.01 -9.79 -19.09
N GLU A 128 -5.91 -10.28 -19.66
CA GLU A 128 -5.90 -11.25 -20.76
C GLU A 128 -6.43 -12.62 -20.31
N LEU A 129 -6.03 -13.09 -19.12
CA LEU A 129 -6.50 -14.33 -18.51
C LEU A 129 -8.01 -14.30 -18.24
N LYS A 130 -8.56 -13.19 -17.75
CA LYS A 130 -10.01 -13.04 -17.56
C LYS A 130 -10.75 -13.21 -18.89
N HIS A 131 -10.26 -12.58 -19.95
CA HIS A 131 -10.88 -12.70 -21.27
C HIS A 131 -10.76 -14.13 -21.83
N GLN A 132 -9.60 -14.77 -21.70
CA GLN A 132 -9.40 -16.16 -22.13
C GLN A 132 -10.26 -17.15 -21.33
N LEU A 133 -10.41 -16.94 -20.02
CA LEU A 133 -11.23 -17.79 -19.16
C LEU A 133 -12.70 -17.72 -19.54
N THR A 134 -13.24 -16.52 -19.80
CA THR A 134 -14.62 -16.37 -20.27
C THR A 134 -14.85 -17.09 -21.60
N THR A 135 -13.89 -17.06 -22.52
CA THR A 135 -13.99 -17.81 -23.78
C THR A 135 -14.01 -19.32 -23.56
N ILE A 136 -13.15 -19.85 -22.68
CA ILE A 136 -13.14 -21.29 -22.36
C ILE A 136 -14.49 -21.72 -21.76
N VAL A 137 -15.03 -20.95 -20.83
CA VAL A 137 -16.34 -21.23 -20.23
C VAL A 137 -17.45 -21.18 -21.28
N ASN A 138 -17.41 -20.21 -22.21
CA ASN A 138 -18.37 -20.12 -23.31
C ASN A 138 -18.34 -21.37 -24.21
N ILE A 139 -17.15 -21.86 -24.55
CA ILE A 139 -16.96 -23.08 -25.37
C ILE A 139 -17.49 -24.32 -24.62
N LEU A 140 -17.26 -24.42 -23.31
CA LEU A 140 -17.77 -25.55 -22.51
C LEU A 140 -19.31 -25.55 -22.46
N ILE A 141 -19.92 -24.38 -22.28
CA ILE A 141 -21.37 -24.23 -22.27
C ILE A 141 -21.94 -24.56 -23.65
N SER A 142 -21.31 -24.11 -24.74
CA SER A 142 -21.81 -24.37 -26.10
C SER A 142 -21.74 -25.87 -26.44
N VAL A 143 -20.59 -26.52 -26.23
CA VAL A 143 -20.42 -27.97 -26.47
C VAL A 143 -21.37 -28.79 -25.59
N GLY A 144 -21.46 -28.46 -24.30
CA GLY A 144 -22.36 -29.14 -23.36
C GLY A 144 -23.83 -29.01 -23.74
N SER A 145 -24.25 -27.81 -24.18
CA SER A 145 -25.63 -27.55 -24.62
C SER A 145 -26.00 -28.37 -25.87
N VAL A 146 -25.11 -28.46 -26.86
CA VAL A 146 -25.37 -29.23 -28.08
C VAL A 146 -25.35 -30.73 -27.82
N ALA A 147 -24.42 -31.21 -27.00
CA ALA A 147 -24.37 -32.61 -26.61
C ALA A 147 -25.64 -33.04 -25.88
N TYR A 148 -26.14 -32.21 -24.95
CA TYR A 148 -27.40 -32.44 -24.24
C TYR A 148 -28.62 -32.37 -25.17
N ALA A 149 -28.67 -31.38 -26.06
CA ALA A 149 -29.76 -31.23 -27.04
C ALA A 149 -29.86 -32.46 -27.95
N ILE A 150 -28.73 -32.97 -28.45
CA ILE A 150 -28.69 -34.16 -29.31
C ILE A 150 -29.08 -35.40 -28.54
N TRP A 151 -28.62 -35.53 -27.30
CA TRP A 151 -28.98 -36.65 -26.42
C TRP A 151 -30.49 -36.71 -26.17
N TYR A 152 -31.10 -35.57 -25.84
CA TYR A 152 -32.54 -35.43 -25.63
C TYR A 152 -33.34 -35.66 -26.92
N TRP A 153 -32.89 -35.07 -28.03
CA TRP A 153 -33.59 -35.16 -29.31
C TRP A 153 -33.56 -36.57 -29.90
N THR A 154 -32.42 -37.27 -29.79
CA THR A 154 -32.34 -38.68 -30.19
C THR A 154 -33.14 -39.62 -29.29
N GLU A 155 -33.35 -39.26 -28.02
CA GLU A 155 -34.28 -39.99 -27.14
C GLU A 155 -35.72 -39.88 -27.64
N SER A 156 -36.16 -38.63 -27.83
CA SER A 156 -37.57 -38.32 -27.98
C SER A 156 -38.07 -38.59 -29.40
N SER A 157 -37.22 -38.39 -30.41
CA SER A 157 -37.67 -38.34 -31.81
C SER A 157 -37.30 -39.56 -32.65
N TRP A 158 -36.26 -40.31 -32.31
CA TRP A 158 -35.76 -41.41 -33.15
C TRP A 158 -35.69 -42.78 -32.47
N GLY A 159 -35.85 -42.88 -31.14
CA GLY A 159 -35.88 -44.17 -30.44
C GLY A 159 -34.64 -45.03 -30.69
N LEU A 160 -33.47 -44.40 -30.85
CA LEU A 160 -32.24 -45.11 -31.22
C LEU A 160 -31.64 -45.90 -30.05
N PRO A 161 -30.92 -47.01 -30.34
CA PRO A 161 -30.13 -47.72 -29.33
C PRO A 161 -29.10 -46.79 -28.68
N VAL A 162 -28.80 -47.02 -27.40
CA VAL A 162 -27.85 -46.24 -26.59
C VAL A 162 -26.50 -46.04 -27.30
N SER A 163 -26.03 -47.06 -28.03
CA SER A 163 -24.77 -47.03 -28.78
C SER A 163 -24.71 -45.92 -29.82
N TYR A 164 -25.78 -45.74 -30.60
CA TYR A 164 -25.84 -44.72 -31.65
C TYR A 164 -26.05 -43.32 -31.08
N ARG A 165 -26.75 -43.21 -29.94
CA ARG A 165 -26.96 -41.93 -29.23
C ARG A 165 -25.64 -41.36 -28.71
N LEU A 166 -24.80 -42.22 -28.12
CA LEU A 166 -23.48 -41.83 -27.65
C LEU A 166 -22.57 -41.44 -28.82
N LEU A 167 -22.56 -42.23 -29.90
CA LEU A 167 -21.78 -41.94 -31.10
C LEU A 167 -22.16 -40.58 -31.71
N LEU A 168 -23.47 -40.31 -31.83
CA LEU A 168 -23.97 -39.07 -32.41
C LEU A 168 -23.65 -37.85 -31.53
N SER A 169 -23.83 -37.97 -30.22
CA SER A 169 -23.51 -36.90 -29.26
C SER A 169 -22.03 -36.54 -29.28
N ILE A 170 -21.14 -37.55 -29.30
CA ILE A 170 -19.69 -37.33 -29.38
C ILE A 170 -19.31 -36.73 -30.75
N PHE A 171 -19.88 -37.21 -31.84
CA PHE A 171 -19.58 -36.72 -33.19
C PHE A 171 -19.93 -35.23 -33.36
N PHE A 172 -21.14 -34.83 -32.97
CA PHE A 172 -21.54 -33.43 -33.04
C PHE A 172 -20.83 -32.57 -31.99
N GLY A 173 -20.55 -33.10 -30.80
CA GLY A 173 -19.70 -32.42 -29.82
C GLY A 173 -18.32 -32.09 -30.39
N LEU A 174 -17.71 -33.03 -31.12
CA LEU A 174 -16.43 -32.82 -31.82
C LEU A 174 -16.55 -31.75 -32.92
N LEU A 175 -17.59 -31.80 -33.75
CA LEU A 175 -17.81 -30.80 -34.80
C LEU A 175 -17.97 -29.39 -34.23
N VAL A 176 -18.72 -29.24 -33.13
CA VAL A 176 -18.91 -27.95 -32.46
C VAL A 176 -17.60 -27.46 -31.86
N LEU A 177 -16.82 -28.36 -31.24
CA LEU A 177 -15.50 -27.99 -30.69
C LEU A 177 -14.57 -27.48 -31.80
N ILE A 178 -14.51 -28.15 -32.95
CA ILE A 178 -13.72 -27.69 -34.11
C ILE A 178 -14.21 -26.31 -34.57
N ALA A 179 -15.52 -26.11 -34.68
CA ALA A 179 -16.09 -24.83 -35.08
C ALA A 179 -15.69 -23.69 -34.12
N GLU A 180 -15.78 -23.93 -32.80
CA GLU A 180 -15.39 -22.97 -31.76
C GLU A 180 -13.89 -22.60 -31.85
N VAL A 181 -13.01 -23.58 -32.05
CA VAL A 181 -11.56 -23.34 -32.21
C VAL A 181 -11.26 -22.50 -33.45
N VAL A 182 -11.94 -22.78 -34.57
CA VAL A 182 -11.77 -21.98 -35.80
C VAL A 182 -12.25 -20.54 -35.59
N VAL A 183 -13.38 -20.34 -34.92
CA VAL A 183 -13.88 -19.00 -34.56
C VAL A 183 -12.88 -18.27 -33.67
N TYR A 184 -12.32 -18.94 -32.66
CA TYR A 184 -11.31 -18.37 -31.78
C TYR A 184 -10.03 -17.99 -32.52
N MET A 185 -9.54 -18.86 -33.41
CA MET A 185 -8.37 -18.59 -34.24
C MET A 185 -8.62 -17.38 -35.16
N GLY A 186 -9.82 -17.29 -35.75
CA GLY A 186 -10.23 -16.13 -36.56
C GLY A 186 -10.27 -14.84 -35.74
N TYR A 187 -10.74 -14.91 -34.49
CA TYR A 187 -10.74 -13.77 -33.56
C TYR A 187 -9.31 -13.33 -33.20
N LEU A 188 -8.42 -14.26 -32.89
CA LEU A 188 -7.01 -13.97 -32.56
C LEU A 188 -6.32 -13.24 -33.71
N ASN A 189 -6.44 -13.77 -34.93
CA ASN A 189 -5.88 -13.16 -36.14
C ASN A 189 -6.41 -11.74 -36.37
N LYS A 190 -7.71 -11.50 -36.10
CA LYS A 190 -8.33 -10.17 -36.23
C LYS A 190 -7.76 -9.16 -35.23
N ILE A 191 -7.50 -9.58 -33.99
CA ILE A 191 -6.89 -8.73 -32.96
C ILE A 191 -5.46 -8.39 -33.34
N GLU A 192 -4.68 -9.40 -33.75
CA GLU A 192 -3.29 -9.20 -34.17
C GLU A 192 -3.21 -8.20 -35.33
N ASP A 193 -4.08 -8.35 -36.33
CA ASP A 193 -4.22 -7.41 -37.43
C ASP A 193 -4.55 -5.98 -36.96
N ALA A 194 -5.45 -5.83 -36.00
CA ALA A 194 -5.79 -4.52 -35.44
C ALA A 194 -4.58 -3.90 -34.71
N ARG A 195 -3.87 -4.68 -33.91
CA ARG A 195 -2.67 -4.26 -33.17
C ARG A 195 -1.54 -3.87 -34.13
N VAL A 196 -1.34 -4.61 -35.21
CA VAL A 196 -0.35 -4.28 -36.26
C VAL A 196 -0.74 -2.99 -36.97
N ARG A 197 -2.03 -2.78 -37.29
CA ARG A 197 -2.52 -1.53 -37.89
C ARG A 197 -2.32 -0.32 -36.97
N GLU A 198 -2.55 -0.46 -35.66
CA GLU A 198 -2.30 0.61 -34.69
C GLU A 198 -0.82 0.92 -34.55
N ARG A 199 0.04 -0.09 -34.42
CA ARG A 199 1.51 0.10 -34.36
C ARG A 199 2.07 0.78 -35.61
N LYS A 200 1.44 0.59 -36.78
CA LYS A 200 1.84 1.26 -38.03
C LYS A 200 1.46 2.73 -38.10
N LYS A 201 0.52 3.23 -37.26
CA LYS A 201 0.20 4.66 -37.19
C LYS A 201 1.35 5.38 -36.50
N LYS A 202 2.25 6.00 -37.27
CA LYS A 202 3.26 6.92 -36.73
C LYS A 202 2.59 8.21 -36.28
N GLU A 203 2.76 8.55 -35.01
CA GLU A 203 2.34 9.85 -34.48
C GLU A 203 3.15 10.97 -35.15
N VAL A 204 2.45 11.84 -35.89
CA VAL A 204 3.06 13.06 -36.43
C VAL A 204 3.05 14.10 -35.33
N LYS A 205 4.14 14.19 -34.56
CA LYS A 205 4.31 15.22 -33.54
C LYS A 205 4.58 16.56 -34.23
N LYS A 206 3.57 17.42 -34.31
CA LYS A 206 3.73 18.81 -34.75
C LYS A 206 4.18 19.64 -33.56
N VAL A 207 5.37 20.24 -33.63
CA VAL A 207 5.83 21.20 -32.62
C VAL A 207 4.98 22.46 -32.77
N ILE A 208 4.16 22.76 -31.76
CA ILE A 208 3.21 23.89 -31.77
C ILE A 208 3.92 25.19 -31.41
N ARG A 209 4.93 25.14 -30.54
CA ARG A 209 5.66 26.32 -30.08
C ARG A 209 7.03 25.93 -29.54
N THR A 210 8.07 26.51 -30.11
CA THR A 210 9.43 26.48 -29.55
C THR A 210 9.66 27.82 -28.85
N VAL A 211 10.08 27.78 -27.60
CA VAL A 211 10.42 29.00 -26.84
C VAL A 211 11.92 28.97 -26.59
N ASP A 212 12.66 29.86 -27.24
CA ASP A 212 14.09 30.05 -26.98
C ASP A 212 14.28 30.89 -25.72
N LEU A 213 14.65 30.22 -24.63
CA LEU A 213 15.03 30.86 -23.37
C LEU A 213 16.48 31.33 -23.44
N LYS A 214 16.77 32.36 -24.26
CA LYS A 214 18.08 33.03 -24.22
C LYS A 214 17.99 34.50 -24.63
N LYS A 215 17.56 35.33 -23.68
CA LYS A 215 18.05 36.69 -23.39
C LYS A 215 17.02 37.38 -22.50
N GLU A 216 17.37 37.57 -21.24
CA GLU A 216 17.44 38.88 -20.57
C GLU A 216 18.18 38.70 -19.23
#